data_AF-A0A951I025-F1
#
_entry.id   AF-A0A951I025-F1
#
_cell.length_a   1.000
_cell.length_b   1.000
_cell.length_c   1.000
_cell.angle_alpha   90.00
_cell.angle_beta   90.00
_cell.angle_gamma   90.00
#
_symmetry.space_group_name_H-M   'P 1'
#
loop_
_entity.id
_entity.type
_entity.pdbx_description
1 polymer ?
#
loop_
_entity_poly.entity_id
_entity_poly.type
_entity_poly.pdbx_seq_one_letter_code
_entity_poly.pdbx_strand_id
1 'polypeptide(L)'
;LRLADLFKPGANYLEAISRYSVSDLKKRLGPEGVDDEWIQNGAGPDAGNYQGWNISKKGLAITFDPYQVASYAAGPQRVVIPYSVLKDIIKPDGPLAPFNK
;
A
#
# COMPACT_ATOMS: atom_id res chain seq x y z
N LEU A 1 1.93 11.46 13.05
CA LEU A 1 2.74 10.79 12.00
C LEU A 1 1.88 10.67 10.76
N ARG A 2 2.35 11.17 9.62
CA ARG A 2 1.73 11.04 8.30
C ARG A 2 2.46 9.95 7.51
N LEU A 3 1.79 9.37 6.51
CA LEU A 3 2.41 8.35 5.66
C LEU A 3 3.69 8.87 4.96
N ALA A 4 3.67 10.13 4.50
CA ALA A 4 4.81 10.78 3.88
C ALA A 4 6.05 10.88 4.80
N ASP A 5 5.86 10.93 6.12
CA ASP A 5 6.95 11.06 7.09
C ASP A 5 7.86 9.81 7.14
N LEU A 6 7.42 8.69 6.55
CA LEU A 6 8.18 7.44 6.48
C LEU A 6 9.25 7.44 5.38
N PHE A 7 9.14 8.37 4.42
CA PHE A 7 9.90 8.34 3.18
C PHE A 7 10.78 9.58 3.00
N LYS A 8 11.80 9.49 2.15
CA LYS A 8 12.68 10.61 1.80
C LYS A 8 11.84 11.75 1.18
N PRO A 9 12.16 13.02 1.45
CA PRO A 9 11.52 14.15 0.76
C PRO A 9 11.63 14.00 -0.76
N GLY A 10 10.53 14.21 -1.47
CA GLY A 10 10.46 14.07 -2.94
C GLY A 10 10.46 12.62 -3.45
N ALA A 11 10.49 11.61 -2.57
CA ALA A 11 10.34 10.23 -3.01
C ALA A 11 8.94 9.99 -3.58
N ASN A 12 8.87 9.24 -4.68
CA ASN A 12 7.60 8.83 -5.28
C ASN A 12 7.01 7.61 -4.54
N TYR A 13 6.74 7.78 -3.24
CA TYR A 13 6.33 6.68 -2.36
C TYR A 13 4.92 6.17 -2.68
N LEU A 14 4.01 7.05 -3.11
CA LEU A 14 2.65 6.67 -3.51
C LEU A 14 2.67 5.72 -4.71
N GLU A 15 3.54 5.97 -5.69
CA GLU A 15 3.73 5.08 -6.84
C GLU A 15 4.25 3.69 -6.42
N ALA A 16 5.22 3.64 -5.51
CA ALA A 16 5.74 2.37 -5.01
C ALA A 16 4.68 1.56 -4.24
N ILE A 17 3.90 2.23 -3.39
CA ILE A 17 2.79 1.63 -2.63
C ILE A 17 1.69 1.16 -3.56
N SER A 18 1.29 1.99 -4.54
CA SER A 18 0.25 1.68 -5.51
C SER A 18 0.61 0.48 -6.35
N ARG A 19 1.78 0.51 -7.00
CA ARG A 19 2.22 -0.57 -7.88
C ARG A 19 2.21 -1.92 -7.17
N TYR A 20 2.72 -1.96 -5.92
CA TYR A 20 2.72 -3.19 -5.14
C TYR A 20 1.29 -3.61 -4.75
N SER A 21 0.48 -2.68 -4.25
CA SER A 21 -0.88 -2.98 -3.79
C SER A 21 -1.78 -3.46 -4.91
N VAL A 22 -1.77 -2.79 -6.06
CA VAL A 22 -2.52 -3.20 -7.25
C VAL A 22 -2.10 -4.60 -7.70
N SER A 23 -0.79 -4.86 -7.78
CA SER A 23 -0.30 -6.18 -8.19
C SER A 23 -0.71 -7.29 -7.22
N ASP A 24 -0.64 -7.04 -5.91
CA ASP A 24 -1.02 -7.99 -4.88
C ASP A 24 -2.54 -8.25 -4.87
N LEU A 25 -3.35 -7.19 -4.96
CA LEU A 25 -4.81 -7.26 -5.01
C LEU A 25 -5.28 -8.03 -6.24
N LYS A 26 -4.78 -7.71 -7.44
CA LYS A 26 -5.13 -8.44 -8.66
C LYS A 26 -4.80 -9.93 -8.57
N LYS A 27 -3.64 -10.26 -7.98
CA LYS A 27 -3.23 -11.66 -7.79
C LYS A 27 -4.13 -12.41 -6.81
N ARG A 28 -4.58 -11.77 -5.73
CA ARG A 28 -5.41 -12.41 -4.69
C ARG A 28 -6.90 -12.48 -5.05
N LEU A 29 -7.42 -11.45 -5.71
CA LEU A 29 -8.84 -11.33 -6.04
C LEU A 29 -9.19 -12.00 -7.37
N GLY A 30 -8.20 -12.18 -8.25
CA GLY A 30 -8.36 -12.86 -9.53
C GLY A 30 -9.16 -12.07 -10.56
N PRO A 31 -9.12 -12.48 -11.83
CA PRO A 31 -9.78 -11.76 -12.93
C PRO A 31 -11.30 -11.90 -12.92
N GLU A 32 -11.85 -12.91 -12.23
CA GLU A 32 -13.30 -13.17 -12.21
C GLU A 32 -14.03 -12.45 -11.08
N GLY A 33 -13.29 -11.88 -10.11
CA GLY A 33 -13.85 -11.37 -8.86
C GLY A 33 -13.98 -9.85 -8.76
N VAL A 34 -13.14 -9.08 -9.47
CA VAL A 34 -13.08 -7.60 -9.34
C VAL A 34 -12.61 -6.95 -10.64
N ASP A 35 -13.27 -5.84 -10.99
CA ASP A 35 -12.91 -4.98 -12.13
C ASP A 35 -11.51 -4.37 -11.93
N ASP A 36 -10.66 -4.51 -12.94
CA ASP A 36 -9.31 -3.98 -12.98
C ASP A 36 -9.30 -2.46 -12.75
N GLU A 37 -10.27 -1.73 -13.29
CA GLU A 37 -10.39 -0.29 -13.11
C GLU A 37 -10.74 0.08 -11.66
N TRP A 38 -11.54 -0.74 -10.98
CA TRP A 38 -11.89 -0.53 -9.58
C TRP A 38 -10.66 -0.63 -8.67
N ILE A 39 -9.81 -1.64 -8.87
CA ILE A 39 -8.55 -1.76 -8.13
C ILE A 39 -7.63 -0.59 -8.46
N GLN A 40 -7.51 -0.19 -9.73
CA GLN A 40 -6.64 0.93 -10.12
C GLN A 40 -7.09 2.25 -9.51
N ASN A 41 -8.40 2.50 -9.43
CA ASN A 41 -8.94 3.71 -8.80
C ASN A 41 -8.76 3.68 -7.28
N GLY A 42 -9.10 2.57 -6.62
CA GLY A 42 -9.06 2.44 -5.16
C GLY A 42 -7.68 2.24 -4.55
N ALA A 43 -6.72 1.72 -5.32
CA ALA A 43 -5.34 1.52 -4.91
C ALA A 43 -4.33 2.24 -5.83
N GLY A 44 -4.78 3.28 -6.55
CA GLY A 44 -3.94 4.18 -7.34
C GLY A 44 -3.08 5.09 -6.47
N PRO A 45 -2.07 5.78 -7.04
CA PRO A 45 -1.05 6.57 -6.32
C PRO A 45 -1.57 7.91 -5.78
N ASP A 46 -2.73 7.89 -5.13
CA ASP A 46 -3.35 9.01 -4.44
C ASP A 46 -3.22 8.85 -2.92
N ALA A 47 -2.90 9.93 -2.21
CA ALA A 47 -2.74 9.87 -0.76
C ALA A 47 -4.05 9.48 -0.03
N GLY A 48 -5.20 9.86 -0.58
CA GLY A 48 -6.53 9.49 -0.11
C GLY A 48 -6.80 7.99 -0.14
N ASN A 49 -6.13 7.25 -1.02
CA ASN A 49 -6.27 5.79 -1.08
C ASN A 49 -5.56 5.04 0.05
N TYR A 50 -4.68 5.72 0.80
CA TYR A 50 -3.83 5.09 1.81
C TYR A 50 -3.97 5.73 3.19
N GLN A 51 -5.21 6.07 3.58
CA GLN A 51 -5.49 6.59 4.93
C GLN A 51 -5.34 5.50 6.00
N GLY A 52 -5.74 4.27 5.70
CA GLY A 52 -5.57 3.11 6.57
C GLY A 52 -4.20 2.47 6.41
N TRP A 53 -3.25 2.78 7.29
CA TRP A 53 -1.93 2.14 7.26
C TRP A 53 -1.34 1.94 8.66
N ASN A 54 -0.46 0.94 8.77
CA ASN A 54 0.29 0.68 10.00
C ASN A 54 1.68 0.11 9.70
N ILE A 55 2.65 0.45 10.55
CA ILE A 55 3.97 -0.18 10.56
C ILE A 55 3.82 -1.57 11.19
N SER A 56 4.41 -2.61 10.61
CA SER A 56 4.41 -3.96 11.15
C SER A 56 5.78 -4.62 10.98
N LYS A 57 6.07 -5.66 11.76
CA LYS A 57 7.34 -6.39 11.62
C LYS A 57 7.55 -7.00 10.22
N LYS A 58 6.47 -7.23 9.46
CA LYS A 58 6.52 -7.85 8.12
C LYS A 58 6.62 -6.83 6.98
N GLY A 59 6.37 -5.55 7.25
CA GLY A 59 6.26 -4.53 6.21
C GLY A 59 5.30 -3.39 6.57
N LEU A 60 5.16 -2.45 5.65
CA LEU A 60 4.12 -1.42 5.69
C LEU A 60 2.79 -2.05 5.32
N ALA A 61 1.86 -2.12 6.26
CA ALA A 61 0.54 -2.67 6.04
C ALA A 61 -0.44 -1.57 5.67
N ILE A 62 -1.17 -1.77 4.58
CA ILE A 62 -2.24 -0.92 4.07
C ILE A 62 -3.56 -1.66 4.22
N THR A 63 -4.55 -0.99 4.80
CA THR A 63 -5.92 -1.47 4.93
C THR A 63 -6.79 -0.59 4.03
N PHE A 64 -7.55 -1.22 3.15
CA PHE A 64 -8.50 -0.55 2.27
C PHE A 64 -9.89 -0.61 2.88
N ASP A 65 -10.62 0.50 2.81
CA ASP A 65 -11.99 0.57 3.31
C ASP A 65 -12.92 -0.33 2.46
N PRO A 66 -14.06 -0.77 3.02
CA PRO A 66 -15.03 -1.54 2.25
C PRO A 66 -15.44 -0.79 0.97
N TYR A 67 -15.60 -1.52 -0.14
CA TYR A 67 -15.89 -0.98 -1.47
C TYR A 67 -14.78 -0.15 -2.13
N GLN A 68 -13.65 0.09 -1.46
CA GLN A 68 -12.58 0.88 -2.06
C GLN A 68 -11.91 0.13 -3.22
N VAL A 69 -11.56 -1.13 -3.02
CA VAL A 69 -10.80 -1.93 -4.00
C VAL A 69 -11.48 -3.25 -4.40
N ALA A 70 -12.61 -3.58 -3.78
CA ALA A 70 -13.40 -4.78 -4.05
C ALA A 70 -14.79 -4.63 -3.43
N SER A 71 -15.74 -5.46 -3.87
CA SER A 71 -17.07 -5.55 -3.25
C SER A 71 -16.99 -5.95 -1.77
N TYR A 72 -18.01 -5.61 -0.99
CA TYR A 72 -18.09 -5.99 0.43
C TYR A 72 -18.03 -7.51 0.65
N ALA A 73 -18.61 -8.30 -0.27
CA ALA A 73 -18.62 -9.75 -0.20
C ALA A 73 -17.21 -10.37 -0.29
N ALA A 74 -16.23 -9.65 -0.88
CA ALA A 74 -14.83 -10.07 -0.90
C ALA A 74 -14.15 -9.95 0.49
N GLY A 75 -14.82 -9.35 1.46
CA GLY A 75 -14.30 -9.10 2.80
C GLY A 75 -13.23 -8.00 2.84
N PRO A 76 -12.69 -7.70 4.04
CA PRO A 76 -11.70 -6.64 4.23
C PRO A 76 -10.44 -6.90 3.42
N GLN A 77 -9.95 -5.87 2.72
CA GLN A 77 -8.73 -5.98 1.92
C GLN A 77 -7.55 -5.32 2.62
N ARG A 78 -6.47 -6.09 2.76
CA ARG A 78 -5.22 -5.65 3.38
C ARG A 78 -4.04 -6.10 2.55
N VAL A 79 -3.10 -5.18 2.31
CA VAL A 79 -1.83 -5.44 1.62
C VAL A 79 -0.69 -5.21 2.62
N VAL A 80 0.30 -6.10 2.63
CA VAL A 80 1.54 -5.88 3.41
C VAL A 80 2.70 -5.73 2.42
N ILE A 81 3.25 -4.53 2.35
CA ILE A 81 4.35 -4.16 1.45
C ILE A 81 5.67 -4.43 2.17
N PRO A 82 6.49 -5.40 1.70
CA PRO A 82 7.77 -5.70 2.32
C PRO A 82 8.70 -4.49 2.30
N TYR A 83 9.49 -4.32 3.36
CA TYR A 83 10.45 -3.20 3.42
C TYR A 83 11.51 -3.26 2.31
N SER A 84 11.83 -4.45 1.80
CA SER A 84 12.72 -4.61 0.64
C SER A 84 12.23 -3.91 -0.62
N VAL A 85 10.91 -3.71 -0.77
CA VAL A 85 10.30 -2.96 -1.88
C VAL A 85 10.44 -1.45 -1.70
N LEU A 86 10.55 -0.99 -0.45
CA LEU A 86 10.56 0.43 -0.06
C LEU A 86 11.95 0.93 0.34
N LYS A 87 12.94 0.04 0.50
CA LYS A 87 14.24 0.31 1.14
C LYS A 87 14.96 1.56 0.62
N ASP A 88 14.89 1.79 -0.70
CA ASP A 88 15.62 2.87 -1.36
C ASP A 88 14.96 4.24 -1.16
N ILE A 89 13.68 4.25 -0.78
CA ILE A 89 12.88 5.47 -0.55
C ILE A 89 12.55 5.72 0.92
N ILE A 90 12.88 4.77 1.82
CA ILE A 90 12.72 4.96 3.28
C ILE A 90 13.61 6.12 3.75
N LYS A 91 13.04 6.96 4.62
CA LYS A 91 13.78 8.01 5.31
C LYS A 91 14.80 7.37 6.29
N PRO A 92 16.12 7.59 6.14
CA PRO A 92 17.15 6.88 6.92
C PRO A 92 17.10 7.14 8.44
N ASP A 93 16.63 8.32 8.84
CA ASP A 93 16.44 8.76 10.23
C ASP A 93 14.96 8.74 10.64
N GLY A 94 14.11 8.11 9.82
CA GLY A 94 12.66 8.08 10.01
C GLY A 94 12.16 6.86 10.78
N PRO A 95 10.83 6.76 10.99
CA PRO A 95 10.22 5.67 11.78
C PRO A 95 10.43 4.26 11.21
N LEU A 96 10.75 4.15 9.91
CA LEU A 96 11.05 2.87 9.26
C LEU A 96 12.54 2.49 9.30
N ALA A 97 13.42 3.37 9.80
CA ALA A 97 14.86 3.11 9.85
C ALA A 97 15.24 1.77 10.50
N PRO A 98 14.63 1.33 11.62
CA PRO A 98 14.96 0.03 12.24
C PRO A 98 14.70 -1.20 11.35
N PHE A 99 13.86 -1.04 10.32
CA PHE A 99 13.46 -2.10 9.40
C PHE A 99 14.17 -2.04 8.04
N ASN A 100 14.95 -0.98 7.80
CA ASN A 100 15.69 -0.78 6.55
C ASN A 100 17.07 -1.46 6.64
N LYS A 101 17.10 -2.78 6.49
CA LYS A 101 18.31 -3.62 6.55
C LYS A 101 18.61 -4.25 5.20
#